data_AF-A0A1D2MK61-F1
#
_entry.id   AF-A0A1D2MK61-F1
#
_cell.length_a   1.000
_cell.length_b   1.000
_cell.length_c   1.000
_cell.angle_alpha   90.00
_cell.angle_beta   90.00
_cell.angle_gamma   90.00
#
_symmetry.space_group_name_H-M   'P 1'
#
loop_
_entity.id
_entity.type
_entity.pdbx_description
1 polymer ?
#
loop_
_entity_poly.entity_id
_entity_poly.type
_entity_poly.pdbx_seq_one_letter_code
_entity_poly.pdbx_strand_id
1 'polypeptide(L)'
;MSNEDEMNDWLMGLAAKKIIGPYRLCLTSKEVTLLKVGEHDGRNGMVKFPLSVIRNISHDATFGCFFHIELGRLAPTGPGLFSLKTEDSNIAQNMHLLILKYVPSILIIFK
;
A
#
# COMPACT_ATOMS: atom_id res chain seq x y z
N MET A 1 12.82 27.54 4.31
CA MET A 1 12.48 26.11 4.32
C MET A 1 10.98 26.05 4.48
N SER A 2 10.30 25.76 3.38
CA SER A 2 8.84 25.80 3.26
C SER A 2 8.25 24.56 3.89
N ASN A 3 7.09 24.67 4.54
CA ASN A 3 6.37 23.55 5.16
C ASN A 3 6.10 22.36 4.20
N GLU A 4 6.25 22.56 2.89
CA GLU A 4 6.22 21.50 1.88
C GLU A 4 7.41 20.53 1.99
N ASP A 5 8.60 21.01 2.35
CA ASP A 5 9.81 20.18 2.50
C ASP A 5 9.68 19.22 3.69
N GLU A 6 9.06 19.67 4.78
CA GLU A 6 8.80 18.86 5.98
C GLU A 6 7.67 17.86 5.74
N MET A 7 6.63 18.22 4.98
CA MET A 7 5.56 17.32 4.56
C MET A 7 6.05 16.26 3.55
N ASN A 8 7.02 16.61 2.71
CA ASN A 8 7.68 15.66 1.81
C ASN A 8 8.56 14.67 2.58
N ASP A 9 9.15 15.05 3.71
CA ASP A 9 9.99 14.17 4.54
C ASP A 9 9.19 12.99 5.14
N TRP A 10 7.93 13.21 5.54
CA TRP A 10 7.01 12.14 5.99
C TRP A 10 6.64 11.12 4.91
N LEU A 11 6.88 11.42 3.63
CA LEU A 11 6.59 10.54 2.50
C LEU A 11 7.84 9.78 2.00
N MET A 12 9.03 10.06 2.52
CA MET A 12 10.31 9.53 2.04
C MET A 12 10.74 8.25 2.78
N GLY A 13 9.80 7.34 3.05
CA GLY A 13 10.08 6.02 3.63
C GLY A 13 10.14 4.93 2.58
N LEU A 14 11.32 4.71 1.98
CA LEU A 14 11.76 3.47 1.33
C LEU A 14 11.05 3.01 0.02
N ALA A 15 11.74 3.37 -1.06
CA ALA A 15 12.05 2.61 -2.28
C ALA A 15 11.02 2.47 -3.44
N ALA A 16 11.42 3.16 -4.52
CA ALA A 16 11.33 2.79 -5.93
C ALA A 16 9.98 2.97 -6.67
N LYS A 17 9.95 4.08 -7.43
CA LYS A 17 8.99 4.54 -8.46
C LYS A 17 7.90 5.47 -7.95
N LYS A 18 7.70 6.56 -8.71
CA LYS A 18 6.79 7.70 -8.49
C LYS A 18 5.30 7.27 -8.54
N ILE A 19 4.86 6.38 -7.66
CA ILE A 19 3.47 5.93 -7.54
C ILE A 19 2.77 6.94 -6.62
N ILE A 20 2.41 8.08 -7.19
CA ILE A 20 1.83 9.24 -6.47
C ILE A 20 0.52 9.64 -7.16
N GLY A 21 -0.45 10.08 -6.36
CA GLY A 21 -1.74 10.57 -6.83
C GLY A 21 -2.87 9.54 -6.64
N PRO A 22 -4.04 9.75 -7.25
CA PRO A 22 -5.20 8.89 -7.00
C PRO A 22 -5.04 7.55 -7.70
N TYR A 23 -5.16 6.47 -6.92
CA TYR A 23 -5.20 5.08 -7.36
C TYR A 23 -6.44 4.38 -6.76
N ARG A 24 -6.96 3.39 -7.49
CA ARG A 24 -7.90 2.40 -6.95
C ARG A 24 -7.12 1.18 -6.49
N LEU A 25 -7.40 0.70 -5.29
CA LEU A 25 -6.89 -0.57 -4.79
C LEU A 25 -7.89 -1.68 -5.12
N CYS A 26 -7.43 -2.72 -5.81
CA CYS A 26 -8.18 -3.91 -6.12
C CYS A 26 -7.55 -5.11 -5.43
N LEU A 27 -8.35 -5.85 -4.67
CA LEU A 27 -7.94 -7.06 -3.95
C LEU A 27 -8.52 -8.29 -4.62
N THR A 28 -7.69 -9.31 -4.83
CA THR A 28 -8.10 -10.64 -5.25
C THR A 28 -7.61 -11.67 -4.24
N SER A 29 -7.94 -12.95 -4.44
CA SER A 29 -7.42 -14.03 -3.59
C SER A 29 -5.91 -14.27 -3.71
N LYS A 30 -5.22 -13.63 -4.67
CA LYS A 30 -3.79 -13.89 -4.96
C LYS A 30 -2.91 -12.64 -5.01
N GLU A 31 -3.49 -11.50 -5.35
CA GLU A 31 -2.76 -10.24 -5.54
C GLU A 31 -3.57 -9.02 -5.11
N VAL A 32 -2.84 -7.95 -4.75
CA VAL A 32 -3.36 -6.59 -4.68
C VAL A 32 -2.84 -5.81 -5.89
N THR A 33 -3.72 -5.02 -6.51
CA THR A 33 -3.42 -4.20 -7.67
C THR A 33 -3.77 -2.74 -7.39
N LEU A 34 -2.87 -1.82 -7.72
CA LEU A 34 -3.12 -0.39 -7.74
C LEU A 34 -3.35 0.04 -9.20
N LEU A 35 -4.49 0.69 -9.46
CA LEU A 35 -4.87 1.21 -10.78
C LEU A 35 -4.93 2.74 -10.74
N LYS A 36 -4.09 3.43 -11.50
CA LYS A 36 -4.10 4.89 -11.57
C LYS A 36 -5.45 5.39 -12.09
N VAL A 37 -6.07 6.32 -11.36
CA VAL A 37 -7.30 6.98 -11.81
C VAL A 37 -6.93 8.08 -12.81
N GLY A 38 -7.67 8.15 -13.92
CA GLY A 38 -7.58 9.23 -14.91
C GLY A 38 -6.70 8.94 -16.14
N GLU A 39 -6.04 7.77 -16.23
CA GLU A 39 -5.36 7.36 -17.46
C GLU A 39 -6.35 6.64 -18.40
N HIS A 40 -6.52 7.21 -19.60
CA HIS A 40 -7.48 6.74 -20.62
C HIS A 40 -6.96 5.52 -21.42
N ASP A 41 -5.67 5.19 -21.32
CA ASP A 41 -5.06 4.03 -21.97
C ASP A 41 -4.54 3.05 -20.91
N GLY A 42 -5.30 1.97 -20.69
CA GLY A 42 -5.23 1.06 -19.55
C GLY A 42 -3.98 0.18 -19.42
N ARG A 43 -2.78 0.73 -19.63
CA ARG A 43 -1.50 0.01 -19.47
C ARG A 43 -0.42 0.78 -18.69
N ASN A 44 -0.50 2.10 -18.52
CA ASN A 44 0.61 2.89 -17.96
C ASN A 44 0.58 3.11 -16.44
N GLY A 45 -0.54 2.82 -15.76
CA GLY A 45 -0.72 3.15 -14.35
C GLY A 45 -1.09 1.99 -13.44
N MET A 46 -0.88 0.74 -13.88
CA MET A 46 -1.19 -0.46 -13.10
C MET A 46 0.04 -1.05 -12.43
N VAL A 47 -0.03 -1.25 -11.12
CA VAL A 47 1.02 -1.91 -10.33
C VAL A 47 0.41 -3.09 -9.59
N LYS A 48 0.98 -4.27 -9.77
CA LYS A 48 0.51 -5.52 -9.17
C LYS A 48 1.54 -6.07 -8.20
N PHE A 49 1.09 -6.50 -7.04
CA PHE A 49 1.93 -7.21 -6.08
C PHE A 49 1.19 -8.45 -5.54
N PRO A 50 1.78 -9.65 -5.68
CA PRO A 50 1.27 -10.87 -5.07
C PRO A 50 1.12 -10.73 -3.55
N LEU A 51 0.13 -11.38 -2.95
CA LEU A 51 -0.07 -11.33 -1.49
C LEU A 51 1.14 -11.93 -0.73
N SER A 52 1.89 -12.84 -1.34
CA SER A 52 3.08 -13.47 -0.76
C SER A 52 4.26 -12.52 -0.56
N VAL A 53 4.28 -11.36 -1.25
CA VAL A 53 5.36 -10.37 -1.13
C VAL A 53 5.03 -9.28 -0.10
N ILE A 54 3.79 -9.24 0.40
CA ILE A 54 3.37 -8.32 1.46
C ILE A 54 3.93 -8.83 2.79
N ARG A 55 4.68 -7.97 3.49
CA ARG A 55 5.36 -8.29 4.75
C ARG A 55 4.57 -7.82 5.95
N ASN A 56 3.95 -6.65 5.81
CA ASN A 56 3.17 -6.04 6.85
C ASN A 56 2.06 -5.18 6.22
N ILE A 57 0.94 -5.10 6.92
CA ILE A 57 -0.13 -4.16 6.64
C ILE A 57 -0.53 -3.47 7.94
N SER A 58 -0.71 -2.16 7.89
CA SER A 58 -1.14 -1.39 9.07
C SER A 58 -2.08 -0.28 8.66
N HIS A 59 -2.76 0.31 9.63
CA HIS A 59 -3.54 1.52 9.42
C HIS A 59 -3.23 2.51 10.55
N ASP A 60 -3.19 3.79 10.22
CA ASP A 60 -3.04 4.89 11.17
C ASP A 60 -4.35 5.68 11.21
N ALA A 61 -5.04 5.56 12.35
CA ALA A 61 -6.29 6.28 12.62
C ALA A 61 -6.06 7.61 13.35
N THR A 62 -4.85 7.87 13.86
CA THR A 62 -4.54 9.03 14.71
C THR A 62 -4.03 10.20 13.89
N PHE A 63 -3.22 9.96 12.85
CA PHE A 63 -2.65 11.03 12.01
C PHE A 63 -2.95 10.78 10.53
N GLY A 64 -4.06 11.34 10.04
CA GLY A 64 -4.30 11.53 8.60
C GLY A 64 -5.01 10.40 7.85
N CYS A 65 -5.50 9.37 8.56
CA CYS A 65 -6.26 8.24 7.99
C CYS A 65 -5.49 7.56 6.85
N PHE A 66 -4.46 6.80 7.20
CA PHE A 66 -3.63 6.10 6.23
C PHE A 66 -3.76 4.58 6.37
N PHE A 67 -3.68 3.89 5.24
CA PHE A 67 -3.49 2.46 5.16
C PHE A 67 -2.12 2.18 4.53
N HIS A 68 -1.30 1.38 5.20
CA HIS A 68 0.07 1.10 4.79
C HIS A 68 0.24 -0.35 4.36
N ILE A 69 1.02 -0.55 3.29
CA ILE A 69 1.42 -1.87 2.78
C ILE A 69 2.94 -1.88 2.65
N GLU A 70 3.60 -2.71 3.45
CA GLU A 70 5.03 -2.94 3.35
C GLU A 70 5.30 -4.16 2.46
N LEU A 71 6.12 -3.97 1.43
CA LEU A 71 6.53 -5.01 0.49
C LEU A 71 7.95 -5.50 0.77
N GLY A 72 8.14 -6.81 0.62
CA GLY A 72 9.45 -7.45 0.73
C GLY A 72 10.25 -7.40 -0.57
N ARG A 73 11.51 -7.87 -0.50
CA ARG A 73 12.46 -7.86 -1.63
C ARG A 73 12.00 -8.58 -2.90
N LEU A 74 11.06 -9.51 -2.78
CA LEU A 74 10.52 -10.29 -3.90
C LEU A 74 9.41 -9.55 -4.67
N ALA A 75 9.00 -8.36 -4.23
CA ALA A 75 7.99 -7.59 -4.91
C ALA A 75 8.46 -7.08 -6.29
N PRO A 76 7.59 -7.03 -7.31
CA PRO A 76 7.95 -6.53 -8.65
C PRO A 76 8.45 -5.07 -8.68
N THR A 77 8.08 -4.27 -7.68
CA THR A 77 8.54 -2.90 -7.49
C THR A 77 9.84 -2.78 -6.69
N GLY A 78 10.34 -3.89 -6.15
CA GLY A 78 11.33 -3.89 -5.06
C GLY A 78 10.67 -3.76 -3.69
N PRO A 79 11.45 -3.92 -2.59
CA PRO A 79 10.95 -3.70 -1.24
C PRO A 79 10.55 -2.24 -1.07
N GLY A 80 9.55 -1.95 -0.23
CA GLY A 80 9.15 -0.57 0.05
C GLY A 80 7.84 -0.42 0.80
N LEU A 81 7.50 0.82 1.18
CA LEU A 81 6.29 1.16 1.92
C LEU A 81 5.32 1.96 1.05
N PHE A 82 4.12 1.43 0.86
CA PHE A 82 3.02 2.16 0.23
C PHE A 82 2.11 2.74 1.30
N SER A 83 1.90 4.05 1.26
CA SER A 83 0.99 4.78 2.15
C SER A 83 -0.20 5.30 1.34
N LEU A 84 -1.39 4.79 1.65
CA LEU A 84 -2.63 5.10 0.95
C LEU A 84 -3.51 5.93 1.87
N LYS A 85 -3.78 7.19 1.51
CA LYS A 85 -4.72 8.03 2.25
C LYS A 85 -6.15 7.57 2.01
N THR A 86 -6.93 7.42 3.08
CA THR A 86 -8.36 7.09 3.04
C THR A 86 -9.20 8.31 3.42
N GLU A 87 -10.51 8.25 3.16
CA GLU A 87 -11.42 9.35 3.52
C GLU A 87 -11.61 9.44 5.04
N ASP A 88 -11.69 8.30 5.72
CA ASP A 88 -11.78 8.20 7.17
C ASP A 88 -11.05 6.96 7.72
N SER A 89 -10.97 6.86 9.05
CA SER A 89 -10.30 5.78 9.76
C SER A 89 -11.06 4.45 9.69
N ASN A 90 -12.39 4.47 9.54
CA ASN A 90 -13.19 3.26 9.38
C ASN A 90 -12.87 2.58 8.05
N ILE A 91 -12.66 3.35 6.98
CA ILE A 91 -12.24 2.84 5.68
C ILE A 91 -10.84 2.22 5.79
N ALA A 92 -9.88 2.90 6.42
CA ALA A 92 -8.53 2.35 6.63
C ALA A 92 -8.55 1.05 7.44
N GLN A 93 -9.33 1.02 8.53
CA GLN A 93 -9.51 -0.16 9.35
C GLN A 93 -10.19 -1.30 8.58
N ASN A 94 -11.22 -1.01 7.78
CA ASN A 94 -11.92 -2.00 6.96
C ASN A 94 -10.99 -2.57 5.89
N MET A 95 -10.19 -1.73 5.22
CA MET A 95 -9.16 -2.18 4.27
C MET A 95 -8.16 -3.12 4.94
N HIS A 96 -7.67 -2.76 6.14
CA HIS A 96 -6.79 -3.61 6.94
C HIS A 96 -7.43 -4.98 7.24
N LEU A 97 -8.64 -5.01 7.80
CA LEU A 97 -9.33 -6.25 8.16
C LEU A 97 -9.65 -7.12 6.95
N LEU A 98 -9.97 -6.53 5.80
CA LEU A 98 -10.23 -7.27 4.57
C LEU A 98 -8.96 -7.88 4.01
N ILE A 99 -7.88 -7.11 3.87
CA ILE A 99 -6.62 -7.59 3.30
C ILE A 99 -5.93 -8.60 4.22
N LEU A 100 -6.05 -8.43 5.55
CA LEU A 100 -5.52 -9.38 6.55
C LEU A 100 -6.08 -10.80 6.38
N LYS A 101 -7.31 -10.94 5.87
CA LYS A 101 -7.91 -12.26 5.60
C LYS A 101 -7.23 -13.03 4.46
N TYR A 102 -6.53 -12.32 3.57
CA TYR A 102 -5.92 -12.90 2.37
C TYR A 102 -4.40 -12.92 2.44
N VAL A 103 -3.78 -11.96 3.12
CA VAL A 103 -2.35 -12.02 3.40
C VAL A 103 -2.12 -13.23 4.28
N PRO A 104 -1.26 -14.19 3.87
CA PRO A 104 -0.99 -15.35 4.67
C PRO A 104 -0.47 -14.89 6.03
N SER A 105 -1.25 -15.13 7.09
CA SER A 105 -0.76 -15.05 8.45
C SER A 105 0.48 -15.92 8.49
N ILE A 106 1.66 -15.30 8.55
CA ILE A 106 2.92 -16.01 8.76
C ILE A 106 2.92 -16.47 10.22
N LEU A 107 2.02 -17.40 10.54
CA LEU A 107 2.10 -18.22 11.73
C LEU A 107 3.26 -19.16 11.42
N ILE A 108 4.48 -18.69 11.67
CA ILE A 108 5.63 -19.57 11.74
C ILE A 108 5.42 -20.39 13.02
N ILE A 109 4.66 -21.49 12.90
CA ILE A 109 4.77 -22.57 13.86
C ILE A 109 6.15 -23.18 13.63
N PHE A 110 7.16 -22.69 14.34
CA PHE A 110 8.34 -23.50 14.61
C PHE A 110 7.85 -24.64 15.50
N LYS A 111 7.74 -25.85 14.92
CA LYS A 111 7.58 -27.08 15.69
C LYS A 111 8.94 -27.70 15.92
#